data_AF-A0A3B4TRI3-F1
#
_entry.id   AF-A0A3B4TRI3-F1
#
_cell.length_a   1.000
_cell.length_b   1.000
_cell.length_c   1.000
_cell.angle_alpha   90.00
_cell.angle_beta   90.00
_cell.angle_gamma   90.00
#
_symmetry.space_group_name_H-M   'P 1'
#
loop_
_entity.id
_entity.type
_entity.pdbx_description
1 polymer ?
#
loop_
_entity_poly.entity_id
_entity_poly.type
_entity_poly.pdbx_seq_one_letter_code
_entity_poly.pdbx_strand_id
1 'polypeptide(L)'
;MESNPETLEELMSNDAMIEGDMILSTDRNAVETTWPTQEIPYAISPELAGRTSDILAAMAMVSEHTCVSFHKRITETNYLLFKASRGCASYVGFVGGEQPVFVGPPCMVGNIAHEVLHALGFHHEHTRTDREQYITVLPHNIMAGMEKNFKKQEGKTFDLPYDISSIMHYGSGFFSSNGLPTIVPNTDVKQMGQRVKMTNRDVERVRHLYNCDASKKPTEKESSDAEKAEDSNIDMVIQSMKASLGSAHTGNQNQNQNQNDAPANTTEKSHSSISAAPPTSLQHLNAATGGQSNT
;
A
#
# COMPACT_ATOMS: atom_id res chain seq x y z
N MET A 1 23.61 3.90 -16.87
CA MET A 1 22.34 4.10 -16.13
C MET A 1 21.42 3.00 -16.58
N GLU A 2 20.95 2.15 -15.66
CA GLU A 2 19.80 1.28 -15.97
C GLU A 2 18.61 2.19 -16.29
N SER A 3 17.95 1.92 -17.40
CA SER A 3 16.77 2.66 -17.83
C SER A 3 15.59 2.30 -16.92
N ASN A 4 14.89 3.31 -16.40
CA ASN A 4 13.70 3.10 -15.59
C ASN A 4 12.55 2.52 -16.46
N PRO A 5 11.84 1.47 -16.01
CA PRO A 5 10.77 0.86 -16.79
C PRO A 5 9.58 1.78 -17.13
N GLU A 6 9.40 2.88 -16.40
CA GLU A 6 8.36 3.91 -16.59
C GLU A 6 8.85 5.07 -17.46
N THR A 7 10.12 5.07 -17.87
CA THR A 7 10.71 6.13 -18.72
C THR A 7 11.40 5.57 -19.97
N LEU A 8 11.02 4.36 -20.40
CA LEU A 8 11.62 3.74 -21.58
C LEU A 8 11.24 4.52 -22.84
N GLU A 9 12.25 5.03 -23.55
CA GLU A 9 12.07 5.83 -24.77
C GLU A 9 11.23 5.11 -25.85
N GLU A 10 11.33 3.79 -25.91
CA GLU A 10 10.57 2.96 -26.85
C GLU A 10 9.07 2.89 -26.55
N LEU A 11 8.66 3.11 -25.30
CA LEU A 11 7.25 3.29 -24.95
C LEU A 11 6.73 4.64 -25.44
N MET A 12 7.60 5.65 -25.49
CA MET A 12 7.25 7.04 -25.81
C MET A 12 7.19 7.33 -27.31
N SER A 13 7.68 6.44 -28.16
CA SER A 13 7.85 6.68 -29.60
C SER A 13 6.65 6.26 -30.47
N ASN A 14 5.73 5.46 -29.94
CA ASN A 14 4.59 4.93 -30.70
C ASN A 14 3.22 5.40 -30.21
N ASP A 15 3.08 5.73 -28.92
CA ASP A 15 1.85 6.23 -28.32
C ASP A 15 2.06 7.61 -27.71
N ALA A 16 1.00 8.44 -27.67
CA ALA A 16 1.05 9.76 -27.05
C ALA A 16 1.09 9.63 -25.51
N MET A 17 2.26 9.26 -24.98
CA MET A 17 2.49 9.13 -23.55
C MET A 17 2.71 10.48 -22.88
N ILE A 18 2.09 10.62 -21.71
CA ILE A 18 2.26 11.72 -20.76
C ILE A 18 2.91 11.14 -19.52
N GLU A 19 3.88 11.86 -18.96
CA GLU A 19 4.53 11.44 -17.73
C GLU A 19 5.12 10.01 -17.84
N GLY A 20 5.62 9.64 -19.01
CA GLY A 20 6.40 8.40 -19.20
C GLY A 20 5.62 7.11 -19.34
N ASP A 21 4.58 6.92 -18.55
CA ASP A 21 3.85 5.66 -18.36
C ASP A 21 2.33 5.82 -18.49
N MET A 22 1.80 7.05 -18.58
CA MET A 22 0.37 7.29 -18.79
C MET A 22 0.03 7.47 -20.27
N ILE A 23 -0.90 6.64 -20.77
CA ILE A 23 -1.39 6.71 -22.16
C ILE A 23 -2.63 7.59 -22.23
N LEU A 24 -2.64 8.52 -23.20
CA LEU A 24 -3.81 9.34 -23.51
C LEU A 24 -4.91 8.52 -24.20
N SER A 25 -6.15 8.60 -23.69
CA SER A 25 -7.33 8.15 -24.46
C SER A 25 -7.50 9.01 -25.72
N THR A 26 -7.78 8.35 -26.85
CA THR A 26 -8.08 9.00 -28.14
C THR A 26 -9.47 9.66 -28.14
N ASP A 27 -10.36 9.24 -27.23
CA ASP A 27 -11.68 9.86 -27.04
C ASP A 27 -11.70 10.69 -25.75
N ARG A 28 -11.28 11.94 -25.86
CA ARG A 28 -11.31 12.91 -24.75
C ARG A 28 -12.72 13.38 -24.38
N ASN A 29 -13.76 12.87 -25.05
CA ASN A 29 -15.15 13.29 -24.82
C ASN A 29 -15.90 12.37 -23.84
N ALA A 30 -15.36 11.20 -23.47
CA ALA A 30 -15.97 10.32 -22.49
C ALA A 30 -15.67 10.81 -21.06
N VAL A 31 -16.72 11.22 -20.34
CA VAL A 31 -16.63 11.69 -18.94
C VAL A 31 -16.90 10.53 -17.99
N GLU A 32 -15.94 9.62 -17.84
CA GLU A 32 -15.88 8.73 -16.67
C GLU A 32 -14.40 8.54 -16.26
N THR A 33 -13.96 9.25 -15.21
CA THR A 33 -12.56 9.21 -14.74
C THR A 33 -12.26 8.06 -13.77
N THR A 34 -13.28 7.25 -13.45
CA THR A 34 -13.23 6.15 -12.46
C THR A 34 -14.02 4.97 -12.97
N TRP A 35 -13.68 3.76 -12.53
CA TRP A 35 -14.45 2.57 -12.88
C TRP A 35 -15.89 2.65 -12.35
N PRO A 36 -16.89 2.21 -13.13
CA PRO A 36 -18.30 2.25 -12.71
C PRO A 36 -18.64 1.20 -11.65
N THR A 37 -17.69 0.31 -11.34
CA THR A 37 -17.79 -0.75 -10.33
C THR A 37 -16.55 -0.76 -9.45
N GLN A 38 -16.71 -1.17 -8.20
CA GLN A 38 -15.61 -1.45 -7.28
C GLN A 38 -15.05 -2.87 -7.47
N GLU A 39 -15.78 -3.77 -8.13
CA GLU A 39 -15.33 -5.11 -8.50
C GLU A 39 -14.88 -5.10 -9.96
N ILE A 40 -13.58 -4.90 -10.19
CA ILE A 40 -13.00 -4.62 -11.52
C ILE A 40 -12.61 -5.94 -12.19
N PRO A 41 -13.20 -6.26 -13.36
CA PRO A 41 -12.84 -7.47 -14.09
C PRO A 41 -11.43 -7.36 -14.67
N TYR A 42 -10.66 -8.44 -14.63
CA TYR A 42 -9.35 -8.51 -15.26
C TYR A 42 -9.13 -9.78 -16.09
N ALA A 43 -8.24 -9.67 -17.07
CA ALA A 43 -7.68 -10.80 -17.82
C ALA A 43 -6.15 -10.64 -17.90
N ILE A 44 -5.44 -11.77 -17.99
CA ILE A 44 -3.98 -11.80 -18.16
C ILE A 44 -3.68 -12.44 -19.51
N SER A 45 -2.94 -11.74 -20.36
CA SER A 45 -2.47 -12.29 -21.64
C SER A 45 -1.68 -13.58 -21.42
N PRO A 46 -1.82 -14.62 -22.26
CA PRO A 46 -1.02 -15.84 -22.18
C PRO A 46 0.50 -15.59 -22.16
N GLU A 47 0.97 -14.51 -22.79
CA GLU A 47 2.37 -14.08 -22.79
C GLU A 47 2.92 -13.75 -21.39
N LEU A 48 2.03 -13.37 -20.47
CA LEU A 48 2.33 -13.05 -19.07
C LEU A 48 2.02 -14.21 -18.12
N ALA A 49 1.82 -15.44 -18.61
CA ALA A 49 1.53 -16.59 -17.76
C ALA A 49 2.55 -16.77 -16.62
N GLY A 50 3.85 -16.59 -16.92
CA GLY A 50 4.94 -16.65 -15.94
C GLY A 50 5.00 -15.46 -14.97
N ARG A 51 4.17 -14.44 -15.15
CA ARG A 51 4.07 -13.23 -14.30
C ARG A 51 2.77 -13.16 -13.51
N THR A 52 1.94 -14.20 -13.58
CA THR A 52 0.61 -14.24 -12.93
C THR A 52 0.68 -13.91 -11.44
N SER A 53 1.63 -14.48 -10.70
CA SER A 53 1.79 -14.22 -9.26
C SER A 53 2.04 -12.74 -8.95
N ASP A 54 2.85 -12.07 -9.77
CA ASP A 54 3.22 -10.68 -9.55
C ASP A 54 2.03 -9.76 -9.80
N ILE A 55 1.25 -10.05 -10.85
CA ILE A 55 0.03 -9.32 -11.20
C ILE A 55 -1.03 -9.49 -10.11
N LEU A 56 -1.21 -10.71 -9.61
CA LEU A 56 -2.14 -10.98 -8.51
C LEU A 56 -1.69 -10.26 -7.22
N ALA A 57 -0.39 -10.26 -6.91
CA ALA A 57 0.15 -9.55 -5.75
C ALA A 57 -0.02 -8.03 -5.87
N ALA A 58 0.14 -7.47 -7.07
CA ALA A 58 -0.10 -6.04 -7.33
C ALA A 58 -1.57 -5.65 -7.11
N MET A 59 -2.51 -6.46 -7.61
CA MET A 59 -3.95 -6.27 -7.36
C MET A 59 -4.30 -6.46 -5.87
N ALA A 60 -3.65 -7.40 -5.18
CA ALA A 60 -3.81 -7.60 -3.74
C ALA A 60 -3.35 -6.38 -2.93
N MET A 61 -2.23 -5.75 -3.31
CA MET A 61 -1.71 -4.53 -2.66
C MET A 61 -2.75 -3.40 -2.58
N VAL A 62 -3.62 -3.30 -3.59
CA VAL A 62 -4.74 -2.35 -3.62
C VAL A 62 -5.96 -2.90 -2.87
N SER A 63 -6.35 -4.13 -3.17
CA SER A 63 -7.63 -4.68 -2.71
C SER A 63 -7.68 -5.06 -1.22
N GLU A 64 -6.54 -5.38 -0.60
CA GLU A 64 -6.48 -5.73 0.83
C GLU A 64 -6.74 -4.53 1.76
N HIS A 65 -6.62 -3.30 1.26
CA HIS A 65 -6.71 -2.08 2.07
C HIS A 65 -7.84 -1.13 1.64
N THR A 66 -8.54 -1.47 0.56
CA THR A 66 -9.59 -0.65 -0.05
C THR A 66 -10.87 -1.45 -0.25
N CYS A 67 -11.90 -0.83 -0.79
CA CYS A 67 -13.12 -1.53 -1.24
C CYS A 67 -13.05 -1.95 -2.71
N VAL A 68 -11.98 -1.57 -3.42
CA VAL A 68 -11.76 -2.02 -4.80
C VAL A 68 -11.29 -3.46 -4.75
N SER A 69 -11.88 -4.31 -5.57
CA SER A 69 -11.57 -5.73 -5.68
C SER A 69 -11.46 -6.12 -7.14
N PHE A 70 -10.87 -7.28 -7.40
CA PHE A 70 -10.57 -7.74 -8.75
C PHE A 70 -11.04 -9.17 -8.95
N HIS A 71 -11.76 -9.45 -10.03
CA HIS A 71 -12.19 -10.79 -10.39
C HIS A 71 -11.78 -11.13 -11.81
N LYS A 72 -11.58 -12.43 -12.07
CA LYS A 72 -11.30 -12.89 -13.43
C LYS A 72 -12.51 -12.60 -14.30
N ARG A 73 -12.27 -11.91 -15.41
CA ARG A 73 -13.27 -11.64 -16.44
C ARG A 73 -13.91 -12.94 -16.95
N ILE A 74 -15.21 -12.90 -17.16
CA ILE A 74 -16.00 -13.96 -17.78
C ILE A 74 -16.61 -13.46 -19.10
N THR A 75 -17.43 -12.41 -19.05
CA THR A 75 -18.16 -11.86 -20.21
C THR A 75 -18.17 -10.34 -20.27
N GLU A 76 -17.61 -9.66 -19.28
CA GLU A 76 -17.63 -8.22 -19.14
C GLU A 76 -16.96 -7.55 -20.35
N THR A 77 -17.60 -6.52 -20.89
CA THR A 77 -17.03 -5.77 -22.02
C THR A 77 -15.93 -4.83 -21.58
N ASN A 78 -16.03 -4.32 -20.34
CA ASN A 78 -15.12 -3.39 -19.72
C ASN A 78 -14.22 -4.14 -18.73
N TYR A 79 -12.91 -4.18 -18.96
CA TYR A 79 -11.98 -4.93 -18.10
C TYR A 79 -10.53 -4.47 -18.29
N LEU A 80 -9.71 -4.75 -17.28
CA LEU A 80 -8.26 -4.60 -17.39
C LEU A 80 -7.65 -5.81 -18.10
N LEU A 81 -6.90 -5.59 -19.18
CA LEU A 81 -6.09 -6.61 -19.82
C LEU A 81 -4.61 -6.39 -19.49
N PHE A 82 -4.04 -7.25 -18.66
CA PHE A 82 -2.59 -7.25 -18.46
C PHE A 82 -1.90 -7.82 -19.71
N LYS A 83 -1.07 -7.00 -20.36
CA LYS A 83 -0.45 -7.31 -21.66
C LYS A 83 1.07 -7.12 -21.61
N ALA A 84 1.80 -8.01 -22.27
CA ALA A 84 3.26 -7.92 -22.30
C ALA A 84 3.71 -6.66 -23.05
N SER A 85 4.77 -6.03 -22.53
CA SER A 85 5.40 -4.84 -23.13
C SER A 85 6.90 -4.85 -22.85
N ARG A 86 7.59 -3.75 -23.17
CA ARG A 86 9.00 -3.54 -22.79
C ARG A 86 9.16 -2.84 -21.44
N GLY A 87 8.20 -2.00 -21.04
CA GLY A 87 8.14 -1.34 -19.74
C GLY A 87 6.75 -1.33 -19.13
N CYS A 88 6.52 -0.45 -18.18
CA CYS A 88 5.26 -0.33 -17.44
C CYS A 88 4.49 0.88 -17.94
N ALA A 89 3.20 0.70 -18.21
CA ALA A 89 2.32 1.80 -18.61
C ALA A 89 0.85 1.43 -18.45
N SER A 90 0.00 2.45 -18.33
CA SER A 90 -1.44 2.30 -18.16
C SER A 90 -2.18 3.53 -18.66
N TYR A 91 -3.49 3.38 -18.83
CA TYR A 91 -4.38 4.53 -18.99
C TYR A 91 -4.70 5.13 -17.62
N VAL A 92 -5.09 6.40 -17.58
CA VAL A 92 -5.60 7.00 -16.35
C VAL A 92 -7.11 6.89 -16.29
N GLY A 93 -7.60 6.22 -15.24
CA GLY A 93 -9.02 6.03 -15.02
C GLY A 93 -9.64 5.02 -15.98
N PHE A 94 -10.96 5.08 -16.08
CA PHE A 94 -11.75 4.18 -16.91
C PHE A 94 -11.86 4.71 -18.34
N VAL A 95 -11.37 3.96 -19.34
CA VAL A 95 -11.47 4.36 -20.75
C VAL A 95 -12.48 3.56 -21.57
N GLY A 96 -13.14 2.56 -20.95
CA GLY A 96 -14.10 1.70 -21.62
C GLY A 96 -13.48 0.56 -22.43
N GLY A 97 -14.25 -0.52 -22.61
CA GLY A 97 -13.84 -1.69 -23.38
C GLY A 97 -12.69 -2.48 -22.74
N GLU A 98 -11.92 -3.15 -23.59
CA GLU A 98 -10.64 -3.75 -23.19
C GLU A 98 -9.62 -2.64 -22.93
N GLN A 99 -9.22 -2.47 -21.67
CA GLN A 99 -8.25 -1.46 -21.25
C GLN A 99 -6.92 -2.14 -20.89
N PRO A 100 -5.85 -1.98 -21.68
CA PRO A 100 -4.60 -2.65 -21.40
C PRO A 100 -3.83 -2.01 -20.23
N VAL A 101 -3.20 -2.86 -19.43
CA VAL A 101 -2.15 -2.52 -18.46
C VAL A 101 -0.87 -3.20 -18.94
N PHE A 102 0.13 -2.42 -19.31
CA PHE A 102 1.34 -2.90 -19.95
C PHE A 102 2.37 -3.32 -18.91
N VAL A 103 2.87 -4.56 -19.03
CA VAL A 103 3.82 -5.15 -18.09
C VAL A 103 5.03 -5.65 -18.85
N GLY A 104 6.16 -4.97 -18.68
CA GLY A 104 7.45 -5.39 -19.19
C GLY A 104 8.23 -6.30 -18.23
N PRO A 105 9.31 -6.95 -18.73
CA PRO A 105 10.26 -7.68 -17.89
C PRO A 105 10.77 -6.91 -16.66
N PRO A 106 11.11 -5.60 -16.74
CA PRO A 106 11.59 -4.86 -15.57
C PRO A 106 10.50 -4.42 -14.58
N CYS A 107 9.21 -4.58 -14.91
CA CYS A 107 8.11 -4.19 -14.02
C CYS A 107 8.03 -5.13 -12.83
N MET A 108 8.37 -4.65 -11.62
CA MET A 108 8.18 -5.40 -10.38
C MET A 108 6.73 -5.27 -9.87
N VAL A 109 6.36 -6.02 -8.83
CA VAL A 109 5.02 -5.98 -8.21
C VAL A 109 4.57 -4.55 -7.90
N GLY A 110 5.44 -3.71 -7.34
CA GLY A 110 5.10 -2.32 -7.04
C GLY A 110 4.93 -1.43 -8.28
N ASN A 111 5.66 -1.67 -9.37
CA ASN A 111 5.39 -0.99 -10.64
C ASN A 111 4.03 -1.41 -11.20
N ILE A 112 3.70 -2.70 -11.15
CA ILE A 112 2.38 -3.16 -11.62
C ILE A 112 1.26 -2.55 -10.75
N ALA A 113 1.46 -2.43 -9.43
CA ALA A 113 0.50 -1.78 -8.54
C ALA A 113 0.35 -0.29 -8.85
N HIS A 114 1.44 0.40 -9.19
CA HIS A 114 1.44 1.77 -9.69
C HIS A 114 0.59 1.90 -10.97
N GLU A 115 0.77 1.01 -11.95
CA GLU A 115 -0.04 1.00 -13.17
C GLU A 115 -1.52 0.69 -12.93
N VAL A 116 -1.82 -0.16 -11.94
CA VAL A 116 -3.20 -0.41 -11.50
C VAL A 116 -3.78 0.86 -10.88
N LEU A 117 -3.04 1.62 -10.08
CA LEU A 117 -3.51 2.91 -9.53
C LEU A 117 -3.76 3.94 -10.64
N HIS A 118 -2.93 3.99 -11.68
CA HIS A 118 -3.24 4.77 -12.88
C HIS A 118 -4.57 4.35 -13.48
N ALA A 119 -4.79 3.05 -13.73
CA ALA A 119 -6.04 2.54 -14.27
C ALA A 119 -7.25 2.85 -13.38
N LEU A 120 -7.05 3.05 -12.08
CA LEU A 120 -8.09 3.45 -11.13
C LEU A 120 -8.40 4.95 -11.13
N GLY A 121 -7.57 5.79 -11.76
CA GLY A 121 -7.80 7.22 -11.91
C GLY A 121 -6.78 8.12 -11.20
N PHE A 122 -5.64 7.58 -10.76
CA PHE A 122 -4.63 8.37 -10.05
C PHE A 122 -3.56 8.88 -11.02
N HIS A 123 -3.26 10.17 -10.93
CA HIS A 123 -2.07 10.77 -11.54
C HIS A 123 -0.88 10.72 -10.58
N HIS A 124 0.29 11.10 -11.07
CA HIS A 124 1.48 11.17 -10.25
C HIS A 124 1.40 12.21 -9.13
N GLU A 125 2.09 11.91 -8.03
CA GLU A 125 2.16 12.81 -6.87
C GLU A 125 2.94 14.09 -7.18
N HIS A 126 4.03 13.97 -7.95
CA HIS A 126 4.88 15.12 -8.32
C HIS A 126 4.22 16.07 -9.31
N THR A 127 3.01 15.79 -9.79
CA THR A 127 2.26 16.70 -10.65
C THR A 127 1.12 17.41 -9.93
N ARG A 128 0.93 17.19 -8.62
CA ARG A 128 -0.04 17.98 -7.83
C ARG A 128 0.21 19.49 -7.95
N THR A 129 -0.88 20.26 -7.87
CA THR A 129 -0.85 21.73 -7.98
C THR A 129 -0.06 22.41 -6.86
N ASP A 130 -0.06 21.80 -5.66
CA ASP A 130 0.62 22.27 -4.44
C ASP A 130 2.07 21.75 -4.28
N ARG A 131 2.58 20.96 -5.24
CA ARG A 131 3.90 20.29 -5.14
C ARG A 131 5.08 21.21 -4.81
N GLU A 132 5.03 22.48 -5.21
CA GLU A 132 6.14 23.44 -5.04
C GLU A 132 6.42 23.75 -3.56
N GLN A 133 5.47 23.45 -2.68
CA GLN A 133 5.69 23.52 -1.23
C GLN A 133 6.61 22.38 -0.72
N TYR A 134 6.69 21.27 -1.46
CA TYR A 134 7.31 20.02 -1.00
C TYR A 134 8.52 19.61 -1.82
N ILE A 135 8.56 19.95 -3.11
CA ILE A 135 9.64 19.59 -4.03
C ILE A 135 10.06 20.77 -4.90
N THR A 136 11.29 20.73 -5.37
CA THR A 136 11.83 21.58 -6.42
C THR A 136 12.10 20.75 -7.66
N VAL A 137 11.50 21.13 -8.78
CA VAL A 137 11.84 20.58 -10.11
C VAL A 137 13.02 21.37 -10.68
N LEU A 138 14.00 20.68 -11.25
CA LEU A 138 15.23 21.25 -11.81
C LEU A 138 15.24 21.12 -13.35
N PRO A 139 14.69 22.09 -14.10
CA PRO A 139 14.44 21.94 -15.54
C PRO A 139 15.72 21.71 -16.36
N HIS A 140 16.85 22.28 -15.94
CA HIS A 140 18.13 22.13 -16.62
C HIS A 140 18.68 20.70 -16.62
N ASN A 141 18.21 19.84 -15.72
CA ASN A 141 18.60 18.44 -15.66
C ASN A 141 17.63 17.52 -16.43
N ILE A 142 16.52 18.03 -16.94
CA ILE A 142 15.51 17.25 -17.67
C ILE A 142 15.98 17.01 -19.12
N MET A 143 15.72 15.82 -19.66
CA MET A 143 15.92 15.53 -21.08
C MET A 143 15.07 16.45 -21.96
N ALA A 144 15.68 17.00 -23.01
CA ALA A 144 15.00 17.89 -23.94
C ALA A 144 13.74 17.21 -24.53
N GLY A 145 12.60 17.90 -24.46
CA GLY A 145 11.30 17.40 -24.92
C GLY A 145 10.50 16.64 -23.85
N MET A 146 11.09 16.38 -22.67
CA MET A 146 10.44 15.67 -21.56
C MET A 146 9.92 16.60 -20.47
N GLU A 147 10.04 17.92 -20.62
CA GLU A 147 9.59 18.91 -19.65
C GLU A 147 8.07 18.84 -19.42
N LYS A 148 7.31 18.36 -20.43
CA LYS A 148 5.86 18.12 -20.32
C LYS A 148 5.49 17.12 -19.21
N ASN A 149 6.37 16.16 -18.89
CA ASN A 149 6.17 15.12 -17.87
C ASN A 149 6.30 15.67 -16.43
N PHE A 150 6.65 16.94 -16.31
CA PHE A 150 6.74 17.64 -15.03
C PHE A 150 5.73 18.79 -14.97
N LYS A 151 4.73 18.87 -15.85
CA LYS A 151 3.69 19.89 -15.73
C LYS A 151 2.74 19.52 -14.58
N LYS A 152 2.25 20.54 -13.86
CA LYS A 152 1.22 20.33 -12.84
C LYS A 152 -0.09 19.89 -13.51
N GLN A 153 -0.83 19.01 -12.86
CA GLN A 153 -2.13 18.53 -13.27
C GLN A 153 -3.17 18.94 -12.22
N GLU A 154 -4.33 19.41 -12.68
CA GLU A 154 -5.47 19.64 -11.81
C GLU A 154 -6.07 18.30 -11.39
N GLY A 155 -6.42 18.16 -10.11
CA GLY A 155 -6.94 16.90 -9.58
C GLY A 155 -7.44 17.05 -8.14
N LYS A 156 -8.27 16.10 -7.71
CA LYS A 156 -8.76 16.07 -6.32
C LYS A 156 -7.66 15.55 -5.41
N THR A 157 -7.18 16.40 -4.51
CA THR A 157 -6.23 16.02 -3.46
C THR A 157 -6.90 15.39 -2.25
N PHE A 158 -8.23 15.47 -2.17
CA PHE A 158 -9.06 15.04 -1.03
C PHE A 158 -8.63 15.67 0.29
N ASP A 159 -8.07 16.89 0.25
CA ASP A 159 -7.46 17.59 1.39
C ASP A 159 -6.37 16.78 2.11
N LEU A 160 -5.87 15.71 1.47
CA LEU A 160 -4.78 14.91 1.99
C LEU A 160 -3.44 15.61 1.72
N PRO A 161 -2.56 15.68 2.73
CA PRO A 161 -1.23 16.28 2.54
C PRO A 161 -0.41 15.52 1.49
N TYR A 162 0.56 16.22 0.91
CA TYR A 162 1.49 15.67 -0.07
C TYR A 162 2.32 14.52 0.52
N ASP A 163 2.55 13.47 -0.29
CA ASP A 163 3.29 12.28 0.10
C ASP A 163 4.51 12.05 -0.80
N ILE A 164 5.67 12.56 -0.37
CA ILE A 164 6.95 12.34 -1.07
C ILE A 164 7.27 10.85 -1.25
N SER A 165 6.76 9.98 -0.36
CA SER A 165 6.99 8.53 -0.39
C SER A 165 5.90 7.73 -1.10
N SER A 166 4.90 8.40 -1.69
CA SER A 166 3.83 7.76 -2.45
C SER A 166 4.41 6.84 -3.53
N ILE A 167 3.76 5.69 -3.74
CA ILE A 167 4.10 4.82 -4.87
C ILE A 167 3.87 5.53 -6.21
N MET A 168 3.03 6.57 -6.24
CA MET A 168 2.75 7.43 -7.39
C MET A 168 3.75 8.59 -7.54
N HIS A 169 4.80 8.67 -6.72
CA HIS A 169 5.80 9.73 -6.84
C HIS A 169 6.97 9.28 -7.74
N TYR A 170 7.47 10.18 -8.58
CA TYR A 170 8.74 9.98 -9.30
C TYR A 170 9.94 9.96 -8.36
N GLY A 171 10.96 9.20 -8.73
CA GLY A 171 12.29 9.31 -8.13
C GLY A 171 13.07 10.53 -8.63
N SER A 172 14.18 10.84 -7.97
CA SER A 172 14.97 12.04 -8.29
C SER A 172 15.60 12.02 -9.68
N GLY A 173 15.87 10.83 -10.25
CA GLY A 173 16.57 10.67 -11.52
C GLY A 173 15.66 10.52 -12.76
N PHE A 174 14.33 10.60 -12.59
CA PHE A 174 13.40 10.40 -13.71
C PHE A 174 13.63 11.45 -14.79
N PHE A 175 13.73 11.02 -16.04
CA PHE A 175 14.04 11.85 -17.21
C PHE A 175 15.29 12.73 -17.07
N SER A 176 16.30 12.30 -16.32
CA SER A 176 17.56 13.04 -16.20
C SER A 176 18.40 12.93 -17.48
N SER A 177 18.88 14.07 -17.99
CA SER A 177 19.75 14.14 -19.17
C SER A 177 21.24 13.97 -18.86
N ASN A 178 21.61 14.23 -17.61
CA ASN A 178 23.01 14.36 -17.18
C ASN A 178 23.31 13.53 -15.92
N GLY A 179 22.35 12.74 -15.46
CA GLY A 179 22.43 11.92 -14.27
C GLY A 179 22.29 12.66 -12.95
N LEU A 180 22.07 13.97 -12.99
CA LEU A 180 21.76 14.78 -11.81
C LEU A 180 20.25 14.75 -11.52
N PRO A 181 19.82 15.06 -10.28
CA PRO A 181 18.42 15.08 -9.92
C PRO A 181 17.58 16.02 -10.78
N THR A 182 16.44 15.56 -11.28
CA THR A 182 15.38 16.38 -11.88
C THR A 182 14.36 16.84 -10.85
N ILE A 183 14.22 16.10 -9.74
CA ILE A 183 13.38 16.46 -8.59
C ILE A 183 14.21 16.37 -7.32
N VAL A 184 14.11 17.39 -6.47
CA VAL A 184 14.72 17.44 -5.14
C VAL A 184 13.63 17.72 -4.10
N PRO A 185 13.47 16.89 -3.06
CA PRO A 185 12.54 17.19 -1.98
C PRO A 185 13.06 18.35 -1.12
N ASN A 186 12.16 19.20 -0.65
CA ASN A 186 12.49 20.33 0.24
C ASN A 186 12.86 19.85 1.66
N THR A 187 12.61 18.58 1.97
CA THR A 187 12.95 17.90 3.23
C THR A 187 13.76 16.65 2.95
N ASP A 188 14.55 16.19 3.94
CA ASP A 188 15.36 14.97 3.80
C ASP A 188 14.47 13.71 3.88
N VAL A 189 13.98 13.26 2.72
CA VAL A 189 13.15 12.05 2.58
C VAL A 189 13.84 11.08 1.64
N LYS A 190 14.25 9.92 2.17
CA LYS A 190 15.00 8.90 1.42
C LYS A 190 14.14 8.01 0.51
N GLN A 191 12.82 7.99 0.71
CA GLN A 191 11.91 7.04 0.06
C GLN A 191 11.21 7.60 -1.18
N MET A 192 11.66 8.74 -1.70
CA MET A 192 11.09 9.32 -2.91
C MET A 192 11.32 8.41 -4.13
N GLY A 193 10.25 8.09 -4.86
CA GLY A 193 10.33 7.18 -6.01
C GLY A 193 10.35 5.70 -5.68
N GLN A 194 10.01 5.31 -4.44
CA GLN A 194 9.92 3.90 -4.07
C GLN A 194 8.84 3.15 -4.89
N ARG A 195 9.09 1.86 -5.13
CA ARG A 195 8.18 0.93 -5.82
C ARG A 195 8.00 -0.36 -5.02
N VAL A 196 7.96 -0.23 -3.69
CA VAL A 196 7.87 -1.35 -2.74
C VAL A 196 6.41 -1.56 -2.30
N LYS A 197 5.71 -0.48 -1.93
CA LYS A 197 4.36 -0.57 -1.37
C LYS A 197 3.56 0.72 -1.54
N MET A 198 2.24 0.61 -1.47
CA MET A 198 1.37 1.76 -1.23
C MET A 198 1.62 2.33 0.17
N THR A 199 1.61 3.65 0.29
CA THR A 199 1.55 4.32 1.59
C THR A 199 0.12 4.33 2.12
N ASN A 200 -0.06 4.68 3.41
CA ASN A 200 -1.40 4.88 3.96
C ASN A 200 -2.17 5.98 3.20
N ARG A 201 -1.46 6.99 2.68
CA ARG A 201 -2.07 8.09 1.92
C ARG A 201 -2.51 7.63 0.53
N ASP A 202 -1.74 6.74 -0.12
CA ASP A 202 -2.17 6.10 -1.36
C ASP A 202 -3.49 5.33 -1.13
N VAL A 203 -3.56 4.54 -0.04
CA VAL A 203 -4.77 3.80 0.35
C VAL A 203 -5.95 4.75 0.62
N GLU A 204 -5.77 5.79 1.44
CA GLU A 204 -6.82 6.77 1.77
C GLU A 204 -7.38 7.43 0.52
N ARG A 205 -6.54 7.74 -0.47
CA ARG A 205 -6.99 8.31 -1.75
C ARG A 205 -7.86 7.37 -2.55
N VAL A 206 -7.48 6.09 -2.66
CA VAL A 206 -8.35 5.08 -3.30
C VAL A 206 -9.67 5.00 -2.57
N ARG A 207 -9.64 4.98 -1.23
CA ARG A 207 -10.85 4.91 -0.40
C ARG A 207 -11.79 6.10 -0.59
N HIS A 208 -11.24 7.31 -0.70
CA HIS A 208 -12.02 8.52 -0.95
C HIS A 208 -12.57 8.55 -2.39
N LEU A 209 -11.75 8.21 -3.38
CA LEU A 209 -12.18 8.22 -4.79
C LEU A 209 -13.31 7.20 -5.06
N TYR A 210 -13.22 6.02 -4.46
CA TYR A 210 -14.20 4.95 -4.60
C TYR A 210 -15.24 4.90 -3.47
N ASN A 211 -15.32 5.93 -2.63
CA ASN A 211 -16.32 6.06 -1.56
C ASN A 211 -16.42 4.83 -0.63
N CYS A 212 -15.29 4.21 -0.28
CA CYS A 212 -15.25 2.95 0.47
C CYS A 212 -15.88 3.01 1.87
N ASP A 213 -16.03 4.21 2.44
CA ASP A 213 -16.61 4.41 3.77
C ASP A 213 -18.11 4.77 3.73
N ALA A 214 -18.70 4.98 2.55
CA ALA A 214 -20.13 5.30 2.43
C ALA A 214 -21.06 4.13 2.80
N SER A 215 -20.56 2.89 2.75
CA SER A 215 -21.31 1.68 3.14
C SER A 215 -21.21 1.33 4.63
N LYS A 216 -20.35 2.02 5.39
CA LYS A 216 -20.35 1.92 6.85
C LYS A 216 -21.52 2.75 7.37
N LYS A 217 -22.72 2.15 7.44
CA LYS A 217 -23.73 2.63 8.40
C LYS A 217 -23.02 2.84 9.74
N PRO A 218 -23.35 3.88 10.53
CA PRO A 218 -22.88 3.95 11.89
C PRO A 218 -23.36 2.66 12.56
N THR A 219 -22.44 1.74 12.86
CA THR A 219 -22.66 0.81 13.97
C THR A 219 -22.94 1.73 15.14
N GLU A 220 -24.17 1.69 15.64
CA GLU A 220 -24.54 2.29 16.91
C GLU A 220 -23.38 1.98 17.86
N LYS A 221 -22.72 3.04 18.34
CA LYS A 221 -21.87 2.91 19.51
C LYS A 221 -22.79 2.32 20.57
N GLU A 222 -22.59 1.06 20.93
CA GLU A 222 -22.96 0.60 22.26
C GLU A 222 -22.23 1.54 23.22
N SER A 223 -22.97 2.52 23.73
CA SER A 223 -22.52 3.37 24.81
C SER A 223 -22.32 2.47 26.01
N SER A 224 -21.07 2.21 26.35
CA SER A 224 -20.68 1.77 27.67
C SER A 224 -20.90 2.93 28.65
N ASP A 225 -22.15 3.14 29.05
CA ASP A 225 -22.54 4.00 30.17
C ASP A 225 -23.88 3.50 30.74
N ALA A 226 -23.83 2.37 31.45
CA ALA A 226 -24.89 1.97 32.38
C ALA A 226 -24.32 0.98 33.42
N GLU A 227 -23.40 1.44 34.27
CA GLU A 227 -23.17 0.82 35.57
C GLU A 227 -23.72 1.74 36.66
N LYS A 228 -24.97 1.45 37.09
CA LYS A 228 -25.51 1.58 38.46
C LYS A 228 -27.05 1.70 38.43
N ALA A 229 -27.73 0.57 38.60
CA ALA A 229 -28.95 0.44 39.42
C ALA A 229 -29.53 -0.98 39.34
N GLU A 230 -28.78 -1.99 39.80
CA GLU A 230 -29.37 -3.26 40.21
C GLU A 230 -28.70 -3.71 41.50
N ASP A 231 -29.00 -3.02 42.60
CA ASP A 231 -28.76 -3.56 43.94
C ASP A 231 -29.82 -3.06 44.92
N SER A 232 -31.08 -3.43 44.67
CA SER A 232 -32.17 -3.15 45.60
C SER A 232 -33.34 -4.15 45.54
N ASN A 233 -33.11 -5.38 45.06
CA ASN A 233 -34.19 -6.38 44.98
C ASN A 233 -33.85 -7.77 45.56
N ILE A 234 -32.70 -7.92 46.21
CA ILE A 234 -32.34 -9.17 46.92
C ILE A 234 -32.79 -9.15 48.38
N ASP A 235 -32.80 -7.98 49.05
CA ASP A 235 -33.23 -7.88 50.45
C ASP A 235 -34.73 -8.06 50.69
N MET A 236 -35.58 -7.71 49.71
CA MET A 236 -37.03 -7.89 49.80
C MET A 236 -37.47 -9.36 49.62
N VAL A 237 -36.67 -10.16 48.89
CA VAL A 237 -36.92 -11.59 48.68
C VAL A 237 -36.41 -12.41 49.88
N ILE A 238 -35.28 -12.01 50.48
CA ILE A 238 -34.73 -12.68 51.67
C ILE A 238 -35.59 -12.43 52.92
N GLN A 239 -36.25 -11.27 53.04
CA GLN A 239 -37.20 -11.01 54.14
C GLN A 239 -38.53 -11.75 54.01
N SER A 240 -39.01 -12.06 52.79
CA SER A 240 -40.26 -12.81 52.60
C SER A 240 -40.09 -14.32 52.81
N MET A 241 -38.89 -14.88 52.63
CA MET A 241 -38.59 -16.29 52.91
C MET A 241 -38.35 -16.60 54.39
N LYS A 242 -37.92 -15.62 55.20
CA LYS A 242 -37.73 -15.79 56.66
C LYS A 242 -39.03 -15.69 57.47
N ALA A 243 -40.14 -15.27 56.86
CA ALA A 243 -41.45 -15.19 57.51
C ALA A 243 -42.29 -16.49 57.40
N SER A 244 -41.84 -17.51 56.65
CA SER A 244 -42.62 -18.73 56.39
C SER A 244 -42.07 -20.03 57.01
N LEU A 245 -41.00 -19.99 57.80
CA LEU A 245 -40.46 -21.18 58.47
C LEU A 245 -40.07 -20.86 59.92
N GLY A 246 -41.10 -20.68 60.75
CA GLY A 246 -41.00 -20.74 62.20
C GLY A 246 -41.43 -22.12 62.70
N SER A 247 -40.58 -22.70 63.56
CA SER A 247 -40.87 -23.77 64.55
C SER A 247 -40.54 -25.23 64.16
N ALA A 248 -39.34 -25.69 64.54
CA ALA A 248 -39.15 -26.98 65.25
C ALA A 248 -37.71 -27.11 65.81
N HIS A 249 -37.61 -26.86 67.12
CA HIS A 249 -36.82 -27.51 68.18
C HIS A 249 -35.48 -28.27 67.94
N THR A 250 -34.53 -27.91 68.82
CA THR A 250 -33.52 -28.70 69.58
C THR A 250 -32.25 -29.24 68.94
N GLY A 251 -31.10 -28.91 69.58
CA GLY A 251 -30.05 -29.91 69.85
C GLY A 251 -28.58 -29.51 69.61
N ASN A 252 -28.00 -28.79 70.57
CA ASN A 252 -26.64 -28.95 71.15
C ASN A 252 -25.35 -29.08 70.27
N GLN A 253 -24.46 -28.10 70.46
CA GLN A 253 -22.98 -28.11 70.62
C GLN A 253 -22.14 -29.19 69.89
N ASN A 254 -21.05 -28.81 69.21
CA ASN A 254 -19.76 -28.49 69.84
C ASN A 254 -18.66 -28.07 68.82
N GLN A 255 -17.92 -27.04 69.24
CA GLN A 255 -16.49 -26.68 69.11
C GLN A 255 -15.55 -27.24 68.00
N ASN A 256 -14.78 -26.29 67.45
CA ASN A 256 -13.30 -26.12 67.46
C ASN A 256 -12.77 -25.80 66.05
N GLN A 257 -12.40 -24.55 65.77
CA GLN A 257 -11.17 -23.82 66.13
C GLN A 257 -9.90 -24.30 65.43
N ASN A 258 -9.21 -23.25 64.97
CA ASN A 258 -7.76 -23.09 64.82
C ASN A 258 -7.11 -23.61 63.54
N GLN A 259 -6.09 -22.95 62.99
CA GLN A 259 -5.59 -21.56 63.02
C GLN A 259 -4.25 -21.62 62.24
N ASN A 260 -3.85 -20.47 61.72
CA ASN A 260 -2.46 -20.00 61.66
C ASN A 260 -1.51 -20.48 60.54
N ASP A 261 -1.16 -19.45 59.75
CA ASP A 261 0.17 -18.85 59.65
C ASP A 261 1.13 -19.27 58.53
N ALA A 262 1.70 -18.19 57.98
CA ALA A 262 2.60 -18.03 56.86
C ALA A 262 4.08 -18.15 57.32
N PRO A 263 5.06 -17.51 56.67
CA PRO A 263 5.67 -17.81 55.36
C PRO A 263 7.22 -17.97 55.47
N ALA A 264 7.88 -18.14 54.32
CA ALA A 264 9.06 -17.36 53.88
C ALA A 264 10.25 -18.16 53.28
N ASN A 265 10.68 -17.67 52.11
CA ASN A 265 12.07 -17.39 51.69
C ASN A 265 13.01 -18.54 51.26
N THR A 266 13.66 -18.41 50.08
CA THR A 266 15.12 -18.06 49.93
C THR A 266 15.72 -18.35 48.53
N THR A 267 16.53 -17.37 48.06
CA THR A 267 17.85 -17.42 47.32
C THR A 267 17.98 -18.00 45.89
N GLU A 268 18.42 -17.19 44.90
CA GLU A 268 19.79 -17.01 44.32
C GLU A 268 20.26 -18.21 43.43
N LYS A 269 20.97 -18.15 42.29
CA LYS A 269 22.01 -17.27 41.67
C LYS A 269 22.28 -17.83 40.23
N SER A 270 22.34 -17.04 39.14
CA SER A 270 23.53 -16.43 38.47
C SER A 270 24.25 -17.19 37.32
N HIS A 271 24.56 -16.43 36.26
CA HIS A 271 25.63 -16.55 35.21
C HIS A 271 25.49 -17.60 34.08
N SER A 272 25.98 -17.43 32.85
CA SER A 272 26.34 -16.30 31.97
C SER A 272 26.75 -16.86 30.59
N SER A 273 26.34 -16.18 29.51
CA SER A 273 26.89 -16.05 28.14
C SER A 273 28.22 -16.71 27.72
N ILE A 274 28.31 -17.12 26.43
CA ILE A 274 29.49 -16.96 25.52
C ILE A 274 29.03 -16.92 24.04
N SER A 275 29.70 -16.07 23.27
CA SER A 275 29.64 -15.79 21.82
C SER A 275 30.86 -16.42 21.11
N ALA A 276 30.78 -16.75 19.80
CA ALA A 276 31.90 -16.60 18.84
C ALA A 276 31.56 -17.01 17.38
N ALA A 277 32.09 -16.22 16.43
CA ALA A 277 32.48 -16.53 15.05
C ALA A 277 33.77 -15.69 14.76
N PRO A 278 34.52 -15.81 13.63
CA PRO A 278 34.72 -16.85 12.60
C PRO A 278 36.25 -17.15 12.39
N PRO A 279 36.68 -17.74 11.25
CA PRO A 279 37.81 -17.12 10.52
C PRO A 279 37.78 -17.20 8.96
N THR A 280 38.72 -16.47 8.35
CA THR A 280 38.92 -16.12 6.94
C THR A 280 40.07 -16.87 6.22
N SER A 281 40.02 -16.80 4.88
CA SER A 281 41.11 -16.69 3.89
C SER A 281 41.60 -17.95 3.14
N LEU A 282 41.58 -17.85 1.79
CA LEU A 282 42.65 -18.31 0.90
C LEU A 282 42.63 -17.54 -0.43
N GLN A 283 43.78 -16.94 -0.78
CA GLN A 283 44.13 -16.33 -2.07
C GLN A 283 44.92 -17.33 -2.93
N HIS A 284 44.82 -17.24 -4.27
CA HIS A 284 45.92 -17.59 -5.17
C HIS A 284 45.90 -16.77 -6.48
N LEU A 285 47.12 -16.45 -6.94
CA LEU A 285 47.55 -15.62 -8.08
C LEU A 285 47.84 -16.48 -9.32
N ASN A 286 47.74 -15.86 -10.52
CA ASN A 286 48.68 -15.89 -11.67
C ASN A 286 47.99 -15.16 -12.86
N ALA A 287 48.46 -14.03 -13.40
CA ALA A 287 49.68 -13.72 -14.20
C ALA A 287 49.53 -13.89 -15.74
N ALA A 288 49.43 -12.73 -16.41
CA ALA A 288 50.02 -12.28 -17.70
C ALA A 288 49.85 -13.04 -19.05
N THR A 289 49.31 -12.31 -20.06
CA THR A 289 49.86 -11.95 -21.40
C THR A 289 48.83 -10.99 -22.04
N GLY A 290 49.08 -9.81 -22.62
CA GLY A 290 50.11 -9.39 -23.58
C GLY A 290 49.51 -9.38 -25.00
N GLY A 291 49.22 -8.21 -25.58
CA GLY A 291 48.80 -8.09 -27.00
C GLY A 291 48.27 -6.72 -27.43
N GLN A 292 49.04 -6.01 -28.26
CA GLN A 292 48.76 -4.71 -28.90
C GLN A 292 48.00 -4.85 -30.24
N SER A 293 47.43 -3.71 -30.68
CA SER A 293 47.39 -3.13 -32.04
C SER A 293 46.18 -3.34 -32.97
N ASN A 294 45.76 -2.20 -33.53
CA ASN A 294 45.18 -1.86 -34.85
C ASN A 294 43.98 -2.68 -35.37
N THR A 295 42.87 -2.11 -35.83
CA THR A 295 42.62 -0.95 -36.71
C THR A 295 41.24 -0.38 -36.48
#